data_AF-A0A816BYV0-F1
#
_entry.id   AF-A0A816BYV0-F1
#
_cell.length_a   1.000
_cell.length_b   1.000
_cell.length_c   1.000
_cell.angle_alpha   90.00
_cell.angle_beta   90.00
_cell.angle_gamma   90.00
#
_symmetry.space_group_name_H-M   'P 1'
#
loop_
_entity.id
_entity.type
_entity.pdbx_description
1 polymer ?
#
loop_
_entity_poly.entity_id
_entity_poly.type
_entity_poly.pdbx_seq_one_letter_code
_entity_poly.pdbx_strand_id
1 'polypeptide(L)'
;MSTENDHTEPTVQPTTMLEMPSPKENTRSCGICEANIAAADAHLTCINQKCHKVTCSHCINTMIDMFFAQPTLNYPLKCGGCRTAFNKASVERVIMDEKDYEKYIACMLPLYWSRKCLNNDEELAKCPYCPYLEIHTTDACPIQFLTCQHPNCGKRSCLICSSVVQDDIDELRHRSHCVEYRHCKKLIDEAIATGSLRQCPHCELAGIKDNNCTHMTCARCSGRWCYFCGKKEEDCNAEDDEYPDLSSHNNDWESNPDRCPMYLGKICELDDRWSADDEDCLEFFHRCQTLRNLYDVLESIGEDRLEELNDQCGIIDACGYSFEDIKDEENRILIKYKWDDS
;
A
#
# COMPACT_ATOMS: atom_id res chain seq x y z
N MET A 1 -101.99 19.51 34.56
CA MET A 1 -101.86 18.04 34.64
C MET A 1 -100.86 17.62 33.57
N SER A 2 -99.85 16.87 34.01
CA SER A 2 -99.06 15.92 33.22
C SER A 2 -97.91 16.43 32.33
N THR A 3 -96.71 16.05 32.80
CA THR A 3 -95.54 15.51 32.10
C THR A 3 -94.73 16.44 31.19
N GLU A 4 -93.68 17.01 31.78
CA GLU A 4 -92.47 17.51 31.09
C GLU A 4 -91.57 16.33 30.71
N ASN A 5 -91.09 16.35 29.47
CA ASN A 5 -90.24 15.32 28.88
C ASN A 5 -88.87 15.95 28.58
N ASP A 6 -87.83 15.32 29.13
CA ASP A 6 -86.44 15.78 29.12
C ASP A 6 -85.73 15.24 27.88
N HIS A 7 -85.24 16.12 27.01
CA HIS A 7 -84.40 15.77 25.86
C HIS A 7 -83.18 16.69 25.83
N THR A 8 -82.06 16.14 26.29
CA THR A 8 -80.71 16.70 26.20
C THR A 8 -80.18 16.67 24.76
N GLU A 9 -79.80 17.83 24.22
CA GLU A 9 -79.04 17.98 22.98
C GLU A 9 -77.53 17.73 23.21
N PRO A 10 -76.82 17.04 22.30
CA PRO A 10 -75.38 16.82 22.41
C PRO A 10 -74.58 18.00 21.84
N THR A 11 -73.58 18.42 22.61
CA THR A 11 -72.61 19.48 22.30
C THR A 11 -71.60 19.02 21.23
N VAL A 12 -71.45 19.79 20.15
CA VAL A 12 -70.47 19.56 19.07
C VAL A 12 -69.09 20.07 19.50
N GLN A 13 -68.08 19.20 19.48
CA GLN A 13 -66.68 19.56 19.73
C GLN A 13 -65.96 19.96 18.42
N PRO A 14 -64.90 20.81 18.49
CA PRO A 14 -64.21 21.33 17.31
C PRO A 14 -63.25 20.30 16.72
N THR A 15 -63.25 20.19 15.39
CA THR A 15 -62.38 19.31 14.61
C THR A 15 -60.92 19.75 14.66
N THR A 16 -60.09 18.98 15.34
CA THR A 16 -58.62 19.11 15.34
C THR A 16 -58.07 18.75 13.96
N MET A 17 -57.36 19.68 13.32
CA MET A 17 -56.64 19.39 12.08
C MET A 17 -55.44 18.46 12.38
N LEU A 18 -55.45 17.27 11.78
CA LEU A 18 -54.34 16.33 11.81
C LEU A 18 -53.24 16.81 10.85
N GLU A 19 -52.07 17.15 11.41
CA GLU A 19 -50.83 17.33 10.64
C GLU A 19 -50.45 16.03 9.93
N MET A 20 -50.14 16.13 8.63
CA MET A 20 -49.61 15.02 7.85
C MET A 20 -48.14 14.78 8.21
N PRO A 21 -47.71 13.53 8.43
CA PRO A 21 -46.30 13.23 8.66
C PRO A 21 -45.48 13.44 7.39
N SER A 22 -44.40 14.21 7.50
CA SER A 22 -43.36 14.33 6.47
C SER A 22 -42.75 12.96 6.14
N PRO A 23 -42.35 12.72 4.88
CA PRO A 23 -41.77 11.44 4.48
C PRO A 23 -40.49 11.16 5.29
N LYS A 24 -40.45 10.03 5.98
CA LYS A 24 -39.25 9.55 6.68
C LYS A 24 -38.17 9.28 5.63
N GLU A 25 -37.16 10.12 5.58
CA GLU A 25 -35.99 9.89 4.74
C GLU A 25 -35.30 8.60 5.21
N ASN A 26 -35.29 7.58 4.34
CA ASN A 26 -34.58 6.32 4.57
C ASN A 26 -33.07 6.59 4.56
N THR A 27 -32.51 6.91 5.72
CA THR A 27 -31.07 7.06 5.93
C THR A 27 -30.44 5.69 6.24
N ARG A 28 -29.24 5.46 5.69
CA ARG A 28 -28.42 4.26 5.98
C ARG A 28 -27.19 4.67 6.77
N SER A 29 -26.67 3.83 7.65
CA SER A 29 -25.41 4.13 8.35
C SER A 29 -24.19 3.57 7.63
N CYS A 30 -23.11 4.34 7.62
CA CYS A 30 -21.82 3.93 7.09
C CYS A 30 -21.23 2.79 7.92
N GLY A 31 -20.77 1.73 7.28
CA GLY A 31 -20.17 0.57 7.94
C GLY A 31 -18.76 0.79 8.50
N ILE A 32 -18.18 1.97 8.29
CA ILE A 32 -16.82 2.36 8.73
C ILE A 32 -16.90 3.43 9.82
N CYS A 33 -17.49 4.59 9.51
CA CYS A 33 -17.54 5.73 10.42
C CYS A 33 -18.91 5.92 11.11
N GLU A 34 -19.87 5.04 10.85
CA GLU A 34 -21.24 5.07 11.41
C GLU A 34 -22.07 6.32 11.07
N ALA A 35 -21.54 7.24 10.27
CA ALA A 35 -22.27 8.42 9.80
C ALA A 35 -23.52 8.04 8.99
N ASN A 36 -24.57 8.86 9.11
CA ASN A 36 -25.78 8.71 8.32
C ASN A 36 -25.54 9.14 6.87
N ILE A 37 -26.00 8.32 5.95
CA ILE A 37 -25.91 8.49 4.49
C ILE A 37 -27.32 8.75 3.97
N ALA A 38 -27.52 9.89 3.32
CA ALA A 38 -28.79 10.18 2.68
C ALA A 38 -28.98 9.28 1.45
N ALA A 39 -30.22 9.00 1.06
CA ALA A 39 -30.52 8.12 -0.07
C ALA A 39 -29.92 8.60 -1.42
N ALA A 40 -29.68 9.92 -1.55
CA ALA A 40 -29.11 10.54 -2.74
C ALA A 40 -27.58 10.55 -2.76
N ASP A 41 -26.92 10.30 -1.62
CA ASP A 41 -25.46 10.38 -1.53
C ASP A 41 -24.78 9.20 -2.20
N ALA A 42 -23.67 9.48 -2.88
CA ALA A 42 -22.82 8.44 -3.45
C ALA A 42 -22.27 7.53 -2.33
N HIS A 43 -22.42 6.22 -2.52
CA HIS A 43 -21.96 5.22 -1.57
C HIS A 43 -21.60 3.90 -2.27
N LEU A 44 -20.74 3.11 -1.64
CA LEU A 44 -20.42 1.75 -2.07
C LEU A 44 -21.19 0.76 -1.22
N THR A 45 -21.86 -0.19 -1.86
CA THR A 45 -22.53 -1.29 -1.16
C THR A 45 -21.66 -2.55 -1.24
N CYS A 46 -21.44 -3.19 -0.10
CA CYS A 46 -20.71 -4.45 -0.04
C CYS A 46 -21.45 -5.57 -0.80
N ILE A 47 -20.74 -6.27 -1.69
CA ILE A 47 -21.29 -7.38 -2.49
C ILE A 47 -21.51 -8.67 -1.70
N ASN A 48 -20.87 -8.79 -0.53
CA ASN A 48 -21.05 -9.94 0.34
C ASN A 48 -22.47 -9.96 0.91
N GLN A 49 -23.23 -11.01 0.56
CA GLN A 49 -24.63 -11.21 0.95
C GLN A 49 -24.86 -11.29 2.46
N LYS A 50 -23.83 -11.59 3.25
CA LYS A 50 -23.93 -11.62 4.71
C LYS A 50 -23.64 -10.25 5.36
N CYS A 51 -22.96 -9.35 4.65
CA CYS A 51 -22.52 -8.08 5.20
C CYS A 51 -23.45 -6.92 4.82
N HIS A 52 -23.71 -6.71 3.53
CA HIS A 52 -24.54 -5.62 2.97
C HIS A 52 -24.29 -4.19 3.50
N LYS A 53 -23.21 -3.96 4.27
CA LYS A 53 -22.86 -2.63 4.77
C LYS A 53 -22.56 -1.68 3.60
N VAL A 54 -22.96 -0.42 3.79
CA VAL A 54 -22.68 0.67 2.86
C VAL A 54 -21.49 1.48 3.35
N THR A 55 -20.73 2.10 2.46
CA THR A 55 -19.61 2.99 2.79
C THR A 55 -19.91 4.37 2.22
N CYS A 56 -19.84 5.41 3.04
CA CYS A 56 -20.13 6.79 2.62
C CYS A 56 -19.03 7.35 1.72
N SER A 57 -19.36 8.40 0.97
CA SER A 57 -18.43 9.13 0.08
C SER A 57 -17.14 9.55 0.78
N HIS A 58 -17.22 10.07 2.01
CA HIS A 58 -16.03 10.49 2.77
C HIS A 58 -15.05 9.33 3.00
N CYS A 59 -15.53 8.20 3.54
CA CYS A 59 -14.69 7.03 3.74
C CYS A 59 -14.21 6.43 2.41
N ILE A 60 -14.97 6.55 1.32
CA ILE A 60 -14.55 6.13 -0.01
C ILE A 60 -13.37 6.96 -0.48
N ASN A 61 -13.42 8.28 -0.34
CA ASN A 61 -12.33 9.17 -0.70
C ASN A 61 -11.09 8.85 0.13
N THR A 62 -11.22 8.63 1.44
CA THR A 62 -10.09 8.19 2.27
C THR A 62 -9.50 6.85 1.79
N MET A 63 -10.34 5.88 1.45
CA MET A 63 -9.87 4.60 0.90
C MET A 63 -9.17 4.78 -0.45
N ILE A 64 -9.65 5.68 -1.30
CA ILE A 64 -9.04 6.03 -2.59
C ILE A 64 -7.69 6.72 -2.37
N ASP A 65 -7.60 7.66 -1.43
CA ASP A 65 -6.35 8.35 -1.08
C ASP A 65 -5.30 7.37 -0.57
N MET A 66 -5.69 6.45 0.31
CA MET A 66 -4.83 5.35 0.75
C MET A 66 -4.42 4.45 -0.43
N PHE A 67 -5.35 4.17 -1.34
CA PHE A 67 -5.04 3.43 -2.56
C PHE A 67 -4.04 4.17 -3.46
N PHE A 68 -4.18 5.47 -3.66
CA PHE A 68 -3.24 6.26 -4.42
C PHE A 68 -1.88 6.38 -3.76
N ALA A 69 -1.82 6.40 -2.43
CA ALA A 69 -0.58 6.40 -1.68
C ALA A 69 0.16 5.06 -1.85
N GLN A 70 -0.57 3.93 -1.79
CA GLN A 70 0.03 2.59 -1.87
C GLN A 70 -0.85 1.61 -2.67
N PRO A 71 -0.83 1.67 -4.02
CA PRO A 71 -1.74 0.90 -4.86
C PRO A 71 -1.61 -0.61 -4.70
N THR A 72 -0.39 -1.12 -4.57
CA THR A 72 -0.07 -2.55 -4.46
C THR A 72 -0.73 -3.24 -3.27
N LEU A 73 -1.01 -2.49 -2.21
CA LEU A 73 -1.50 -3.01 -0.92
C LEU A 73 -2.99 -2.80 -0.75
N ASN A 74 -3.45 -1.63 -1.22
CA ASN A 74 -4.83 -1.19 -1.08
C ASN A 74 -5.70 -1.61 -2.26
N TYR A 75 -5.14 -2.32 -3.24
CA TYR A 75 -5.88 -2.98 -4.31
C TYR A 75 -6.26 -4.43 -3.96
N PRO A 76 -7.50 -4.87 -4.27
CA PRO A 76 -8.67 -4.05 -4.58
C PRO A 76 -9.16 -3.28 -3.34
N LEU A 77 -9.92 -2.20 -3.56
CA LEU A 77 -10.65 -1.55 -2.47
C LEU A 77 -11.59 -2.56 -1.81
N LYS A 78 -11.59 -2.64 -0.49
CA LYS A 78 -12.32 -3.65 0.31
C LYS A 78 -13.31 -3.00 1.26
N CYS A 79 -14.41 -3.68 1.51
CA CYS A 79 -15.38 -3.28 2.52
C CYS A 79 -14.73 -3.21 3.92
N GLY A 80 -14.85 -2.08 4.62
CA GLY A 80 -14.28 -1.94 5.97
C GLY A 80 -14.88 -2.91 7.00
N GLY A 81 -16.10 -3.41 6.78
CA GLY A 81 -16.76 -4.34 7.71
C GLY A 81 -16.37 -5.80 7.55
N CYS A 82 -16.25 -6.31 6.32
CA CYS A 82 -16.01 -7.74 6.06
C CYS A 82 -14.80 -8.02 5.15
N ARG A 83 -14.05 -6.97 4.78
CA ARG A 83 -12.88 -7.02 3.90
C ARG A 83 -13.11 -7.60 2.50
N THR A 84 -14.36 -7.85 2.11
CA THR A 84 -14.70 -8.30 0.75
C THR A 84 -14.41 -7.19 -0.25
N ALA A 85 -13.76 -7.52 -1.36
CA ALA A 85 -13.47 -6.56 -2.42
C ALA A 85 -14.76 -5.94 -3.00
N PHE A 86 -14.75 -4.63 -3.23
CA PHE A 86 -15.82 -3.97 -3.94
C PHE A 86 -15.81 -4.34 -5.42
N ASN A 87 -16.99 -4.25 -6.04
CA ASN A 87 -17.11 -4.42 -7.49
C ASN A 87 -16.47 -3.22 -8.21
N LYS A 88 -15.61 -3.49 -9.20
CA LYS A 88 -14.89 -2.48 -9.99
C LYS A 88 -15.81 -1.39 -10.57
N ALA A 89 -16.89 -1.79 -11.26
CA ALA A 89 -17.83 -0.84 -11.86
C ALA A 89 -18.60 0.00 -10.82
N SER A 90 -18.64 -0.43 -9.55
CA SER A 90 -19.21 0.38 -8.47
C SER A 90 -18.19 1.40 -7.95
N VAL A 91 -16.91 1.03 -7.86
CA VAL A 91 -15.82 1.95 -7.51
C VAL A 91 -15.69 3.06 -8.56
N GLU A 92 -15.62 2.68 -9.84
CA GLU A 92 -15.47 3.62 -10.95
C GLU A 92 -16.61 4.64 -11.03
N ARG A 93 -17.83 4.28 -10.63
CA ARG A 93 -18.98 5.22 -10.59
C ARG A 93 -18.90 6.25 -9.47
N VAL A 94 -18.14 5.98 -8.41
CA VAL A 94 -18.02 6.91 -7.27
C VAL A 94 -16.80 7.82 -7.42
N ILE A 95 -15.83 7.45 -8.24
CA ILE A 95 -14.74 8.34 -8.66
C ILE A 95 -15.30 9.31 -9.70
N MET A 96 -15.79 10.46 -9.23
CA MET A 96 -16.50 11.43 -10.09
C MET A 96 -15.56 12.40 -10.81
N ASP A 97 -14.36 12.62 -10.26
CA ASP A 97 -13.37 13.53 -10.84
C ASP A 97 -12.52 12.83 -11.91
N GLU A 98 -12.40 13.44 -13.09
CA GLU A 98 -11.65 12.89 -14.22
C GLU A 98 -10.17 12.67 -13.89
N LYS A 99 -9.55 13.58 -13.13
CA LYS A 99 -8.16 13.50 -12.70
C LYS A 99 -7.94 12.34 -11.72
N ASP A 100 -8.88 12.14 -10.79
CA ASP A 100 -8.82 11.01 -9.86
C ASP A 100 -9.08 9.68 -10.58
N TYR A 101 -9.94 9.68 -11.59
CA TYR A 101 -10.16 8.50 -12.44
C TYR A 101 -8.91 8.14 -13.24
N GLU A 102 -8.25 9.11 -13.89
CA GLU A 102 -6.97 8.89 -14.57
C GLU A 102 -5.91 8.33 -13.63
N LYS A 103 -5.80 8.92 -12.42
CA LYS A 103 -4.88 8.44 -11.39
C LYS A 103 -5.23 7.03 -10.93
N TYR A 104 -6.51 6.72 -10.77
CA TYR A 104 -7.00 5.38 -10.44
C TYR A 104 -6.63 4.36 -11.50
N ILE A 105 -6.89 4.65 -12.77
CA ILE A 105 -6.48 3.78 -13.87
C ILE A 105 -4.95 3.62 -13.90
N ALA A 106 -4.19 4.70 -13.76
CA ALA A 106 -2.72 4.64 -13.71
C ALA A 106 -2.19 3.79 -12.55
N CYS A 107 -2.83 3.80 -11.38
CA CYS A 107 -2.47 2.94 -10.25
C CYS A 107 -2.90 1.49 -10.45
N MET A 108 -4.03 1.27 -11.14
CA MET A 108 -4.64 -0.04 -11.40
C MET A 108 -3.92 -0.84 -12.49
N LEU A 109 -3.54 -0.17 -13.58
CA LEU A 109 -2.96 -0.81 -14.76
C LEU A 109 -1.70 -1.63 -14.43
N PRO A 110 -0.73 -1.14 -13.64
CA PRO A 110 0.41 -1.93 -13.23
C PRO A 110 0.02 -3.17 -12.45
N LEU A 111 -0.96 -3.08 -11.55
CA LEU A 111 -1.37 -4.20 -10.71
C LEU A 111 -2.12 -5.28 -11.47
N TYR A 112 -2.88 -4.86 -12.49
CA TYR A 112 -3.60 -5.78 -13.36
C TYR A 112 -2.67 -6.44 -14.38
N TRP A 113 -1.74 -5.68 -14.97
CA TRP A 113 -0.87 -6.18 -16.02
C TRP A 113 0.39 -6.90 -15.53
N SER A 114 1.00 -6.51 -14.40
CA SER A 114 2.34 -6.96 -13.97
C SER A 114 2.48 -8.45 -13.62
N ARG A 115 1.41 -9.25 -13.61
CA ARG A 115 1.50 -10.65 -13.14
C ARG A 115 0.88 -11.71 -14.05
N LYS A 116 0.03 -11.34 -15.00
CA LYS A 116 -0.67 -12.32 -15.88
C LYS A 116 -1.03 -11.82 -17.28
N CYS A 117 -0.85 -10.54 -17.58
CA CYS A 117 -1.24 -9.98 -18.89
C CYS A 117 -0.05 -9.51 -19.72
N LEU A 118 1.13 -9.39 -19.10
CA LEU A 118 2.37 -9.17 -19.84
C LEU A 118 2.92 -10.53 -20.28
N ASN A 119 3.36 -10.58 -21.53
CA ASN A 119 4.19 -11.67 -22.02
C ASN A 119 5.58 -11.62 -21.35
N ASN A 120 6.36 -12.70 -21.47
CA ASN A 120 7.71 -12.76 -20.87
C ASN A 120 8.67 -11.71 -21.46
N ASP A 121 8.36 -11.20 -22.65
CA ASP A 121 9.09 -10.17 -23.38
C ASP A 121 8.44 -8.78 -23.23
N GLU A 122 7.51 -8.59 -22.30
CA GLU A 122 6.83 -7.32 -22.07
C GLU A 122 7.08 -6.78 -20.67
N GLU A 123 7.30 -5.47 -20.57
CA GLU A 123 7.38 -4.76 -19.30
C GLU A 123 6.59 -3.47 -19.32
N LEU A 124 6.21 -2.99 -18.14
CA LEU A 124 5.47 -1.75 -18.00
C LEU A 124 6.42 -0.58 -17.81
N ALA A 125 6.43 0.34 -18.77
CA ALA A 125 7.18 1.58 -18.73
C ALA A 125 6.34 2.71 -18.13
N LYS A 126 6.86 3.39 -17.10
CA LYS A 126 6.22 4.57 -16.49
C LYS A 126 6.92 5.84 -16.92
N CYS A 127 6.15 6.88 -17.23
CA CYS A 127 6.69 8.22 -17.41
C CYS A 127 7.25 8.75 -16.08
N PRO A 128 8.51 9.25 -16.02
CA PRO A 128 9.06 9.84 -14.79
C PRO A 128 8.36 11.14 -14.36
N TYR A 129 7.58 11.76 -15.25
CA TYR A 129 7.06 13.12 -15.07
C TYR A 129 5.54 13.21 -14.91
N CYS A 130 4.82 12.11 -15.16
CA CYS A 130 3.37 12.05 -14.98
C CYS A 130 2.90 10.59 -14.75
N PRO A 131 1.62 10.36 -14.42
CA PRO A 131 1.09 9.01 -14.18
C PRO A 131 1.00 8.09 -15.42
N TYR A 132 1.42 8.55 -16.60
CA TYR A 132 1.31 7.78 -17.84
C TYR A 132 2.15 6.50 -17.80
N LEU A 133 1.57 5.42 -18.34
CA LEU A 133 2.14 4.08 -18.39
C LEU A 133 1.86 3.46 -19.75
N GLU A 134 2.81 2.70 -20.28
CA GLU A 134 2.62 1.89 -21.48
C GLU A 134 3.40 0.59 -21.42
N ILE A 135 3.00 -0.39 -22.25
CA ILE A 135 3.67 -1.69 -22.33
C ILE A 135 4.78 -1.59 -23.39
N HIS A 136 6.00 -1.94 -23.00
CA HIS A 136 7.18 -2.03 -23.87
C HIS A 136 7.56 -3.48 -24.07
N THR A 137 8.00 -3.83 -25.28
CA THR A 137 8.65 -5.11 -25.50
C THR A 137 10.14 -5.02 -25.19
N THR A 138 10.67 -5.97 -24.44
CA THR A 138 12.08 -6.04 -24.04
C THR A 138 13.01 -6.35 -25.20
N ASP A 139 12.45 -6.91 -26.29
CA ASP A 139 13.20 -7.42 -27.44
C ASP A 139 13.46 -6.36 -28.53
N ALA A 140 12.67 -5.28 -28.56
CA ALA A 140 12.74 -4.29 -29.63
C ALA A 140 13.92 -3.31 -29.51
N CYS A 141 14.38 -3.04 -28.29
CA CYS A 141 15.56 -2.20 -28.06
C CYS A 141 16.09 -2.33 -26.62
N PRO A 142 17.40 -2.55 -26.40
CA PRO A 142 17.97 -2.57 -25.06
C PRO A 142 17.98 -1.17 -24.38
N ILE A 143 17.70 -0.10 -25.14
CA ILE A 143 17.58 1.27 -24.63
C ILE A 143 16.15 1.74 -24.78
N GLN A 144 15.48 1.90 -23.65
CA GLN A 144 14.10 2.30 -23.59
C GLN A 144 14.02 3.81 -23.40
N PHE A 145 13.75 4.50 -24.50
CA PHE A 145 13.19 5.84 -24.44
C PHE A 145 11.68 5.70 -24.47
N LEU A 146 11.04 6.41 -23.56
CA LEU A 146 9.60 6.53 -23.51
C LEU A 146 9.21 7.91 -24.03
N THR A 147 8.48 7.96 -25.14
CA THR A 147 7.81 9.18 -25.58
C THR A 147 6.41 9.19 -24.99
N CYS A 148 6.22 9.96 -23.93
CA CYS A 148 4.97 9.99 -23.19
C CYS A 148 3.81 10.49 -24.07
N GLN A 149 2.78 9.65 -24.25
CA GLN A 149 1.58 10.00 -25.03
C GLN A 149 0.53 10.76 -24.22
N HIS A 150 0.82 11.11 -22.96
CA HIS A 150 -0.08 11.92 -22.16
C HIS A 150 -0.22 13.33 -22.77
N PRO A 151 -1.45 13.84 -23.01
CA PRO A 151 -1.68 15.10 -23.73
C PRO A 151 -0.92 16.30 -23.17
N ASN A 152 -0.78 16.35 -21.85
CA ASN A 152 -0.10 17.45 -21.14
C ASN A 152 1.38 17.21 -20.84
N CYS A 153 1.96 16.06 -21.21
CA CYS A 153 3.36 15.75 -20.93
C CYS A 153 4.21 15.80 -22.20
N GLY A 154 3.97 14.90 -23.16
CA GLY A 154 4.71 14.83 -24.43
C GLY A 154 6.22 14.61 -24.33
N LYS A 155 6.78 14.50 -23.11
CA LYS A 155 8.23 14.38 -22.89
C LYS A 155 8.73 13.03 -23.38
N ARG A 156 9.89 13.06 -24.01
CA ARG A 156 10.70 11.87 -24.29
C ARG A 156 11.72 11.70 -23.17
N SER A 157 11.77 10.53 -22.52
CA SER A 157 12.65 10.30 -21.37
C SER A 157 13.38 8.97 -21.46
N CYS A 158 14.61 8.92 -20.99
CA CYS A 158 15.34 7.68 -20.77
C CYS A 158 14.71 6.95 -19.57
N LEU A 159 14.32 5.68 -19.71
CA LEU A 159 13.75 4.91 -18.59
C LEU A 159 14.79 4.47 -17.55
N ILE A 160 16.07 4.65 -17.84
CA ILE A 160 17.16 4.31 -16.92
C ILE A 160 17.46 5.53 -16.03
N CYS A 161 17.99 6.61 -16.57
CA CYS A 161 18.32 7.80 -15.75
C CYS A 161 17.14 8.76 -15.54
N SER A 162 15.95 8.47 -16.09
CA SER A 162 14.75 9.33 -16.04
C SER A 162 14.90 10.71 -16.69
N SER A 163 16.05 11.05 -17.27
CA SER A 163 16.31 12.36 -17.90
C SER A 163 15.49 12.57 -19.18
N VAL A 164 15.11 13.83 -19.44
CA VAL A 164 14.45 14.23 -20.69
C VAL A 164 15.46 14.18 -21.82
N VAL A 165 15.11 13.49 -22.91
CA VAL A 165 15.92 13.39 -24.13
C VAL A 165 15.46 14.45 -25.12
N GLN A 166 16.36 15.37 -25.47
CA GLN A 166 16.00 16.55 -26.26
C GLN A 166 16.09 16.31 -27.77
N ASP A 167 17.09 15.54 -28.21
CA ASP A 167 17.39 15.30 -29.62
C ASP A 167 18.10 13.96 -29.84
N ASP A 168 18.41 13.64 -31.10
CA ASP A 168 19.05 12.38 -31.49
C ASP A 168 20.51 12.26 -30.97
N ILE A 169 21.20 13.39 -30.74
CA ILE A 169 22.57 13.38 -30.21
C ILE A 169 22.54 13.01 -28.73
N ASP A 170 21.60 13.58 -27.98
CA ASP A 170 21.34 13.26 -26.59
C ASP A 170 20.90 11.80 -26.45
N GLU A 171 20.03 11.33 -27.36
CA GLU A 171 19.64 9.92 -27.44
C GLU A 171 20.87 9.02 -27.60
N LEU A 172 21.75 9.29 -28.56
CA LEU A 172 22.96 8.50 -28.79
C LEU A 172 23.87 8.45 -27.55
N ARG A 173 23.99 9.55 -26.81
CA ARG A 173 24.73 9.60 -25.54
C ARG A 173 24.11 8.69 -24.48
N HIS A 174 22.78 8.73 -24.32
CA HIS A 174 22.09 7.81 -23.42
C HIS A 174 22.24 6.35 -23.87
N ARG A 175 22.24 6.08 -25.18
CA ARG A 175 22.45 4.73 -25.72
C ARG A 175 23.82 4.16 -25.40
N SER A 176 24.87 4.99 -25.39
CA SER A 176 26.22 4.53 -25.08
C SER A 176 26.45 4.37 -23.57
N HIS A 177 25.89 5.26 -22.75
CA HIS A 177 26.19 5.29 -21.31
C HIS A 177 25.14 4.57 -20.46
N CYS A 178 23.85 4.82 -20.67
CA CYS A 178 22.81 4.33 -19.75
C CYS A 178 22.59 2.81 -19.84
N VAL A 179 22.89 2.17 -20.97
CA VAL A 179 22.75 0.71 -21.13
C VAL A 179 23.53 -0.05 -20.09
N GLU A 180 24.76 0.38 -19.85
CA GLU A 180 25.67 -0.28 -18.93
C GLU A 180 25.20 -0.17 -17.47
N TYR A 181 24.30 0.78 -17.19
CA TYR A 181 23.72 1.03 -15.88
C TYR A 181 22.36 0.35 -15.70
N ARG A 182 21.74 -0.19 -16.75
CA ARG A 182 20.38 -0.78 -16.68
C ARG A 182 20.28 -1.84 -15.59
N HIS A 183 21.23 -2.77 -15.57
CA HIS A 183 21.23 -3.87 -14.62
C HIS A 183 21.44 -3.37 -13.18
N CYS A 184 22.45 -2.53 -12.95
CA CYS A 184 22.75 -1.97 -11.63
C CYS A 184 21.59 -1.13 -11.11
N LYS A 185 20.96 -0.30 -11.95
CA LYS A 185 19.78 0.47 -11.57
C LYS A 185 18.64 -0.44 -11.14
N LYS A 186 18.37 -1.51 -11.89
CA LYS A 186 17.30 -2.46 -11.55
C LYS A 186 17.54 -3.07 -10.17
N LEU A 187 18.77 -3.44 -9.84
CA LEU A 187 19.11 -3.95 -8.50
C LEU A 187 18.82 -2.92 -7.40
N ILE A 188 19.13 -1.64 -7.61
CA ILE A 188 18.85 -0.56 -6.66
C ILE A 188 17.34 -0.32 -6.52
N ASP A 189 16.62 -0.20 -7.64
CA ASP A 189 15.17 0.00 -7.63
C ASP A 189 14.47 -1.17 -6.91
N GLU A 190 14.92 -2.41 -7.12
CA GLU A 190 14.45 -3.61 -6.41
C GLU A 190 14.81 -3.57 -4.92
N ALA A 191 16.03 -3.16 -4.56
CA ALA A 191 16.46 -3.04 -3.16
C ALA A 191 15.61 -2.03 -2.38
N ILE A 192 15.33 -0.86 -2.98
CA ILE A 192 14.47 0.18 -2.40
C ILE A 192 13.03 -0.33 -2.30
N ALA A 193 12.50 -0.90 -3.38
CA ALA A 193 11.12 -1.38 -3.43
C ALA A 193 10.88 -2.49 -2.41
N THR A 194 11.81 -3.43 -2.26
CA THR A 194 11.72 -4.55 -1.31
C THR A 194 12.14 -4.17 0.11
N GLY A 195 12.82 -3.04 0.31
CA GLY A 195 13.14 -2.52 1.64
C GLY A 195 11.94 -1.85 2.32
N SER A 196 11.06 -1.24 1.51
CA SER A 196 9.87 -0.50 1.97
C SER A 196 8.65 -1.38 2.24
N LEU A 197 8.75 -2.70 2.01
CA LEU A 197 7.66 -3.66 2.20
C LEU A 197 8.23 -5.05 2.47
N ARG A 198 7.37 -6.01 2.81
CA ARG A 198 7.77 -7.42 2.89
C ARG A 198 6.90 -8.26 1.99
N GLN A 199 7.50 -9.15 1.22
CA GLN A 199 6.77 -10.04 0.34
C GLN A 199 6.33 -11.30 1.08
N CYS A 200 5.11 -11.75 0.83
CA CYS A 200 4.62 -13.03 1.35
C CYS A 200 5.50 -14.18 0.83
N PRO A 201 6.10 -15.01 1.70
CA PRO A 201 7.00 -16.09 1.29
C PRO A 201 6.31 -17.24 0.53
N HIS A 202 4.98 -17.24 0.45
CA HIS A 202 4.22 -18.27 -0.29
C HIS A 202 3.85 -17.85 -1.72
N CYS A 203 3.62 -16.55 -1.96
CA CYS A 203 3.08 -16.09 -3.24
C CYS A 203 3.56 -14.69 -3.67
N GLU A 204 4.53 -14.15 -2.93
CA GLU A 204 5.22 -12.88 -3.20
C GLU A 204 4.23 -11.70 -3.37
N LEU A 205 3.08 -11.76 -2.71
CA LEU A 205 2.23 -10.58 -2.58
C LEU A 205 2.92 -9.63 -1.60
N ALA A 206 3.14 -8.39 -2.01
CA ALA A 206 3.62 -7.34 -1.11
C ALA A 206 2.67 -7.21 0.08
N GLY A 207 3.23 -7.18 1.27
CA GLY A 207 2.56 -6.92 2.53
C GLY A 207 3.20 -5.73 3.22
N ILE A 208 2.37 -4.91 3.86
CA ILE A 208 2.79 -3.92 4.84
C ILE A 208 2.04 -4.23 6.12
N LYS A 209 2.77 -4.16 7.23
CA LYS A 209 2.26 -4.36 8.57
C LYS A 209 1.41 -3.14 8.96
N ASP A 210 0.30 -3.36 9.65
CA ASP A 210 -0.45 -2.29 10.31
C ASP A 210 0.02 -2.14 11.77
N ASN A 211 -0.71 -1.40 12.62
CA ASN A 211 -0.38 -1.22 14.03
C ASN A 211 -0.64 -2.47 14.89
N ASN A 212 -0.82 -3.66 14.30
CA ASN A 212 -0.98 -4.91 15.04
C ASN A 212 0.36 -5.63 15.26
N CYS A 213 0.33 -6.91 15.65
CA CYS A 213 1.53 -7.73 15.79
C CYS A 213 2.25 -7.98 14.46
N THR A 214 3.46 -8.52 14.52
CA THR A 214 4.27 -8.89 13.34
C THR A 214 3.75 -10.13 12.60
N HIS A 215 2.67 -10.78 13.07
CA HIS A 215 2.06 -11.92 12.38
C HIS A 215 1.18 -11.46 11.22
N MET A 216 1.48 -11.95 10.02
CA MET A 216 0.77 -11.60 8.81
C MET A 216 -0.03 -12.79 8.29
N THR A 217 -1.22 -12.53 7.76
CA THR A 217 -1.98 -13.49 6.94
C THR A 217 -2.12 -12.92 5.53
N CYS A 218 -1.60 -13.63 4.53
CA CYS A 218 -1.61 -13.14 3.16
C CYS A 218 -3.03 -13.07 2.59
N ALA A 219 -3.46 -11.90 2.11
CA ALA A 219 -4.79 -11.73 1.53
C ALA A 219 -5.04 -12.52 0.22
N ARG A 220 -3.97 -13.04 -0.43
CA ARG A 220 -4.08 -13.82 -1.67
C ARG A 220 -4.09 -15.32 -1.43
N CYS A 221 -3.11 -15.85 -0.71
CA CYS A 221 -2.97 -17.30 -0.50
C CYS A 221 -3.39 -17.77 0.90
N SER A 222 -3.77 -16.85 1.79
CA SER A 222 -4.10 -17.11 3.20
C SER A 222 -2.96 -17.71 4.04
N GLY A 223 -1.73 -17.80 3.49
CA GLY A 223 -0.56 -18.27 4.22
C GLY A 223 -0.16 -17.32 5.36
N ARG A 224 0.22 -17.89 6.50
CA ARG A 224 0.68 -17.17 7.70
C ARG A 224 2.21 -17.05 7.70
N TRP A 225 2.72 -15.87 8.05
CA TRP A 225 4.16 -15.58 8.04
C TRP A 225 4.51 -14.43 8.99
N CYS A 226 5.78 -14.30 9.36
CA CYS A 226 6.27 -13.22 10.23
C CYS A 226 6.76 -12.04 9.39
N TYR A 227 6.20 -10.85 9.60
CA TYR A 227 6.60 -9.62 8.92
C TYR A 227 8.07 -9.27 9.14
N PHE A 228 8.55 -9.44 10.37
CA PHE A 228 9.89 -9.03 10.77
C PHE A 228 10.97 -9.81 10.01
N CYS A 229 10.94 -11.15 10.07
CA CYS A 229 11.92 -12.01 9.40
C CYS A 229 11.53 -12.43 7.98
N GLY A 230 10.29 -12.25 7.56
CA GLY A 230 9.80 -12.66 6.25
C GLY A 230 9.60 -14.18 6.07
N LYS A 231 9.81 -14.99 7.12
CA LYS A 231 9.69 -16.45 7.07
C LYS A 231 8.24 -16.90 7.17
N LYS A 232 7.92 -18.04 6.55
CA LYS A 232 6.64 -18.73 6.74
C LYS A 232 6.50 -19.17 8.18
N GLU A 233 5.28 -19.38 8.65
CA GLU A 233 5.02 -19.94 9.98
C GLU A 233 5.75 -21.28 10.20
N GLU A 234 5.78 -22.17 9.21
CA GLU A 234 6.48 -23.46 9.27
C GLU A 234 8.02 -23.34 9.33
N ASP A 235 8.58 -22.21 8.88
CA ASP A 235 10.03 -21.94 8.83
C ASP A 235 10.49 -21.07 10.01
N CYS A 236 9.57 -20.62 10.86
CA CYS A 236 9.90 -19.90 12.07
C CYS A 236 10.37 -20.92 13.11
N ASN A 237 11.63 -20.82 13.57
CA ASN A 237 12.19 -21.72 14.57
C ASN A 237 11.21 -21.82 15.77
N ALA A 238 10.57 -22.97 15.95
CA ALA A 238 9.64 -23.25 17.04
C ALA A 238 10.09 -24.53 17.75
N GLU A 239 11.41 -24.66 17.96
CA GLU A 239 12.10 -25.92 18.27
C GLU A 239 11.63 -26.65 19.54
N ASP A 240 10.74 -26.08 20.36
CA ASP A 240 10.33 -26.66 21.64
C ASP A 240 8.81 -26.78 21.87
N ASP A 241 7.95 -26.43 20.92
CA ASP A 241 6.50 -26.47 21.15
C ASP A 241 5.79 -27.59 20.37
N GLU A 242 4.92 -28.32 21.07
CA GLU A 242 4.00 -29.34 20.54
C GLU A 242 3.10 -28.78 19.40
N TYR A 243 3.05 -27.45 19.25
CA TYR A 243 2.33 -26.71 18.22
C TYR A 243 3.19 -25.53 17.71
N PRO A 244 3.89 -25.68 16.57
CA PRO A 244 4.65 -24.58 15.97
C PRO A 244 3.68 -23.54 15.40
N ASP A 245 3.43 -22.50 16.19
CA ASP A 245 2.67 -21.33 15.76
C ASP A 245 3.56 -20.08 15.74
N LEU A 246 3.12 -19.02 15.05
CA LEU A 246 3.86 -17.77 15.03
C LEU A 246 4.04 -17.15 16.43
N SER A 247 3.22 -17.50 17.41
CA SER A 247 3.34 -17.01 18.79
C SER A 247 4.62 -17.54 19.44
N SER A 248 4.90 -18.84 19.29
CA SER A 248 6.12 -19.49 19.79
C SER A 248 7.40 -18.85 19.21
N HIS A 249 7.34 -18.36 17.98
CA HIS A 249 8.45 -17.68 17.32
C HIS A 249 8.85 -16.34 17.98
N ASN A 250 7.93 -15.72 18.73
CA ASN A 250 8.20 -14.48 19.45
C ASN A 250 8.53 -14.69 20.93
N ASN A 251 8.50 -15.92 21.45
CA ASN A 251 8.85 -16.17 22.83
C ASN A 251 10.34 -15.91 23.06
N ASP A 252 10.63 -15.24 24.18
CA ASP A 252 11.99 -14.90 24.65
C ASP A 252 12.86 -14.17 23.62
N TRP A 253 12.23 -13.43 22.69
CA TRP A 253 12.92 -12.73 21.62
C TRP A 253 13.93 -11.70 22.14
N GLU A 254 13.71 -11.19 23.35
CA GLU A 254 14.61 -10.25 24.02
C GLU A 254 15.99 -10.85 24.34
N SER A 255 16.05 -12.17 24.47
CA SER A 255 17.25 -12.92 24.85
C SER A 255 17.76 -13.86 23.76
N ASN A 256 17.00 -14.01 22.66
CA ASN A 256 17.29 -14.95 21.60
C ASN A 256 17.27 -14.28 20.22
N PRO A 257 18.44 -14.10 19.56
CA PRO A 257 18.52 -13.42 18.27
C PRO A 257 17.86 -14.18 17.11
N ASP A 258 17.53 -15.46 17.28
CA ASP A 258 16.80 -16.27 16.27
C ASP A 258 15.27 -16.13 16.37
N ARG A 259 14.79 -15.37 17.36
CA ARG A 259 13.38 -15.07 17.59
C ARG A 259 13.10 -13.63 17.17
N CYS A 260 11.84 -13.34 16.85
CA CYS A 260 11.43 -12.01 16.40
C CYS A 260 10.57 -11.30 17.45
N PRO A 261 10.55 -9.97 17.50
CA PRO A 261 9.59 -9.25 18.31
C PRO A 261 8.18 -9.42 17.78
N MET A 262 7.22 -9.63 18.69
CA MET A 262 5.79 -9.63 18.36
C MET A 262 5.27 -8.23 18.04
N TYR A 263 5.78 -7.21 18.74
CA TYR A 263 5.42 -5.80 18.58
C TYR A 263 6.69 -4.97 18.41
N LEU A 264 6.74 -4.09 17.40
CA LEU A 264 7.95 -3.33 17.10
C LEU A 264 8.23 -2.27 18.19
N GLY A 265 7.21 -1.61 18.73
CA GLY A 265 7.36 -0.67 19.83
C GLY A 265 7.96 -1.26 21.11
N LYS A 266 8.03 -2.59 21.25
CA LYS A 266 8.72 -3.25 22.37
C LYS A 266 10.24 -3.32 22.22
N ILE A 267 10.77 -3.08 21.02
CA ILE A 267 12.20 -3.12 20.76
C ILE A 267 12.94 -2.00 21.51
N CYS A 268 12.28 -0.87 21.79
CA CYS A 268 12.84 0.24 22.56
C CYS A 268 13.26 -0.15 23.99
N GLU A 269 12.76 -1.26 24.54
CA GLU A 269 13.15 -1.76 25.85
C GLU A 269 14.59 -2.33 25.85
N LEU A 270 15.10 -2.72 24.68
CA LEU A 270 16.46 -3.28 24.50
C LEU A 270 17.39 -2.34 23.74
N ASP A 271 16.89 -1.73 22.66
CA ASP A 271 17.63 -0.91 21.72
C ASP A 271 17.02 0.50 21.68
N ASP A 272 17.75 1.46 22.26
CA ASP A 272 17.31 2.84 22.47
C ASP A 272 17.15 3.66 21.18
N ARG A 273 17.55 3.10 20.04
CA ARG A 273 17.30 3.68 18.71
C ARG A 273 15.84 3.56 18.28
N TRP A 274 15.11 2.59 18.83
CA TRP A 274 13.71 2.36 18.49
C TRP A 274 12.80 3.30 19.28
N SER A 275 11.77 3.84 18.62
CA SER A 275 10.71 4.60 19.28
C SER A 275 9.80 3.68 20.10
N ALA A 276 9.00 4.26 21.00
CA ALA A 276 7.88 3.53 21.61
C ALA A 276 6.62 3.61 20.73
N ASP A 277 6.60 4.51 19.75
CA ASP A 277 5.52 4.65 18.77
C ASP A 277 5.65 3.60 17.66
N ASP A 278 4.56 2.92 17.32
CA ASP A 278 4.56 1.81 16.36
C ASP A 278 4.76 2.27 14.90
N GLU A 279 4.35 3.50 14.56
CA GLU A 279 4.53 4.07 13.22
C GLU A 279 6.00 4.43 13.00
N ASP A 280 6.61 5.14 13.95
CA ASP A 280 8.05 5.43 13.95
C ASP A 280 8.89 4.14 13.90
N CYS A 281 8.48 3.11 14.65
CA CYS A 281 9.14 1.80 14.62
C CYS A 281 9.06 1.12 13.26
N LEU A 282 7.91 1.20 12.59
CA LEU A 282 7.72 0.62 11.27
C LEU A 282 8.59 1.34 10.23
N GLU A 283 8.64 2.66 10.28
CA GLU A 283 9.52 3.47 9.43
C GLU A 283 10.99 3.12 9.67
N PHE A 284 11.41 3.02 10.95
CA PHE A 284 12.78 2.62 11.30
C PHE A 284 13.12 1.21 10.81
N PHE A 285 12.19 0.26 10.93
CA PHE A 285 12.36 -1.11 10.39
C PHE A 285 12.58 -1.08 8.87
N HIS A 286 11.76 -0.34 8.12
CA HIS A 286 11.91 -0.22 6.66
C HIS A 286 13.19 0.50 6.26
N ARG A 287 13.61 1.52 7.02
CA ARG A 287 14.90 2.20 6.84
C ARG A 287 16.05 1.20 6.94
N CYS A 288 16.13 0.45 8.04
CA CYS A 288 17.18 -0.55 8.26
C CYS A 288 17.18 -1.65 7.19
N GLN A 289 15.99 -2.13 6.81
CA GLN A 289 15.87 -3.16 5.77
C GLN A 289 16.31 -2.64 4.39
N THR A 290 15.93 -1.40 4.04
CA THR A 290 16.33 -0.76 2.79
C THR A 290 17.84 -0.57 2.73
N LEU A 291 18.46 -0.09 3.81
CA LEU A 291 19.91 0.09 3.90
C LEU A 291 20.66 -1.24 3.80
N ARG A 292 20.14 -2.31 4.40
CA ARG A 292 20.69 -3.66 4.21
C ARG A 292 20.65 -4.09 2.74
N ASN A 293 19.50 -3.96 2.09
CA ASN A 293 19.37 -4.33 0.69
C ASN A 293 20.28 -3.49 -0.22
N LEU A 294 20.39 -2.19 0.04
CA LEU A 294 21.28 -1.29 -0.70
C LEU A 294 22.75 -1.64 -0.48
N TYR A 295 23.13 -2.07 0.72
CA TYR A 295 24.47 -2.56 1.01
C TYR A 295 24.77 -3.86 0.27
N ASP A 296 23.83 -4.80 0.18
CA ASP A 296 24.00 -6.00 -0.64
C ASP A 296 24.22 -5.65 -2.13
N VAL A 297 23.53 -4.61 -2.62
CA VAL A 297 23.76 -4.08 -3.97
C VAL A 297 25.15 -3.48 -4.09
N LEU A 298 25.57 -2.64 -3.13
CA LEU A 298 26.91 -2.04 -3.07
C LEU A 298 28.00 -3.13 -3.14
N GLU A 299 27.91 -4.19 -2.35
CA GLU A 299 28.84 -5.33 -2.37
C GLU A 299 28.83 -6.05 -3.72
N SER A 300 27.67 -6.13 -4.38
CA SER A 300 27.53 -6.86 -5.64
C SER A 300 28.09 -6.11 -6.86
N ILE A 301 27.92 -4.77 -6.93
CA ILE A 301 28.31 -3.97 -8.10
C ILE A 301 29.60 -3.16 -7.88
N GLY A 302 30.01 -2.99 -6.62
CA GLY A 302 31.15 -2.17 -6.21
C GLY A 302 30.81 -0.70 -5.96
N GLU A 303 31.59 -0.09 -5.07
CA GLU A 303 31.45 1.30 -4.63
C GLU A 303 31.55 2.30 -5.77
N ASP A 304 32.65 2.26 -6.54
CA ASP A 304 32.88 3.14 -7.69
C ASP A 304 31.69 3.13 -8.66
N ARG A 305 31.12 1.93 -8.90
CA ARG A 305 30.01 1.77 -9.84
C ARG A 305 28.71 2.34 -9.30
N LEU A 306 28.47 2.21 -7.99
CA LEU A 306 27.31 2.79 -7.34
C LEU A 306 27.40 4.33 -7.32
N GLU A 307 28.58 4.88 -7.04
CA GLU A 307 28.85 6.33 -7.07
C GLU A 307 28.63 6.91 -8.47
N GLU A 308 29.23 6.31 -9.50
CA GLU A 308 28.98 6.70 -10.90
C GLU A 308 27.47 6.69 -11.23
N LEU A 309 26.76 5.65 -10.80
CA LEU A 309 25.33 5.53 -11.08
C LEU A 309 24.52 6.60 -10.36
N ASN A 310 24.88 6.93 -9.11
CA ASN A 310 24.24 8.00 -8.37
C ASN A 310 24.53 9.36 -9.00
N ASP A 311 25.76 9.64 -9.42
CA ASP A 311 26.10 10.90 -10.10
C ASP A 311 25.28 11.09 -11.38
N GLN A 312 25.03 10.00 -12.12
CA GLN A 312 24.27 10.05 -13.37
C GLN A 312 22.75 10.09 -13.18
N CYS A 313 22.22 9.42 -12.15
CA CYS A 313 20.78 9.19 -12.00
C CYS A 313 20.16 9.82 -10.75
N GLY A 314 20.97 10.30 -9.81
CA GLY A 314 20.55 10.79 -8.49
C GLY A 314 19.74 9.78 -7.69
N ILE A 315 19.97 8.48 -7.90
CA ILE A 315 19.05 7.42 -7.43
C ILE A 315 19.07 7.24 -5.91
N ILE A 316 20.25 7.35 -5.28
CA ILE A 316 20.42 7.24 -3.84
C ILE A 316 19.92 8.50 -3.15
N ASP A 317 20.27 9.68 -3.69
CA ASP A 317 19.81 10.96 -3.16
C ASP A 317 18.28 11.08 -3.25
N ALA A 318 17.69 10.62 -4.35
CA ALA A 318 16.23 10.66 -4.55
C ALA A 318 15.45 9.74 -3.62
N CYS A 319 16.07 8.69 -3.06
CA CYS A 319 15.43 7.81 -2.09
C CYS A 319 15.67 8.20 -0.62
N GLY A 320 16.37 9.33 -0.38
CA GLY A 320 16.53 9.90 0.96
C GLY A 320 17.60 9.24 1.83
N TYR A 321 18.54 8.54 1.20
CA TYR A 321 19.69 7.92 1.87
C TYR A 321 20.99 8.55 1.37
N SER A 322 22.05 8.47 2.17
CA SER A 322 23.41 8.81 1.72
C SER A 322 24.29 7.57 1.55
N PHE A 323 25.46 7.73 0.93
CA PHE A 323 26.44 6.64 0.85
C PHE A 323 26.97 6.24 2.23
N GLU A 324 27.13 7.22 3.12
CA GLU A 324 27.51 6.97 4.52
C GLU A 324 26.43 6.16 5.23
N ASP A 325 25.14 6.46 5.02
CA ASP A 325 24.04 5.68 5.58
C ASP A 325 24.12 4.20 5.14
N ILE A 326 24.42 3.96 3.86
CA ILE A 326 24.51 2.60 3.29
C ILE A 326 25.71 1.85 3.88
N LYS A 327 26.86 2.52 4.00
CA LYS A 327 28.13 1.93 4.48
C LYS A 327 28.16 1.73 6.00
N ASP A 328 27.42 2.52 6.75
CA ASP A 328 27.36 2.40 8.21
C ASP A 328 26.64 1.10 8.63
N GLU A 329 27.40 0.18 9.23
CA GLU A 329 26.89 -1.08 9.73
C GLU A 329 25.82 -0.90 10.81
N GLU A 330 25.95 0.15 11.62
CA GLU A 330 25.02 0.46 12.69
C GLU A 330 23.61 0.69 12.15
N ASN A 331 23.48 1.30 10.97
CA ASN A 331 22.19 1.56 10.33
C ASN A 331 21.56 0.31 9.70
N ARG A 332 22.30 -0.80 9.55
CA ARG A 332 21.80 -2.05 8.95
C ARG A 332 21.42 -3.11 10.00
N ILE A 333 21.84 -2.91 11.25
CA ILE A 333 21.50 -3.78 12.38
C ILE A 333 20.07 -3.49 12.82
N LEU A 334 19.18 -4.48 12.72
CA LEU A 334 17.78 -4.34 13.12
C LEU A 334 17.66 -4.19 14.65
N ILE A 335 18.25 -5.09 15.43
CA ILE A 335 18.17 -5.06 16.90
C ILE A 335 19.58 -5.21 17.47
N LYS A 336 19.96 -4.31 18.37
CA LYS A 336 21.18 -4.42 19.17
C LYS A 336 20.88 -5.15 20.48
N TYR A 337 21.35 -6.39 20.58
CA TYR A 337 21.33 -7.13 21.83
C TYR A 337 22.47 -6.67 22.72
N LYS A 338 22.15 -6.25 23.94
CA LYS A 338 23.14 -6.01 24.99
C LYS A 338 23.49 -7.36 25.59
N TRP A 339 24.47 -8.05 25.02
CA TRP A 339 25.07 -9.18 25.69
C TRP A 339 25.90 -8.60 26.83
N ASP A 340 25.59 -8.99 28.08
CA ASP A 340 26.49 -8.70 29.19
C ASP A 340 27.84 -9.36 28.85
N ASP A 341 28.87 -8.54 28.62
CA ASP A 341 30.26 -8.99 28.48
C ASP A 341 30.66 -9.73 29.78
N SER A 342 30.36 -11.03 29.81
CA SER A 342 30.53 -11.94 30.95
C SER A 342 31.84 -12.70 30.85
#